data_AF-A0A0C2FNE7-F1
#
_entry.id   AF-A0A0C2FNE7-F1
#
_cell.length_a   1.000
_cell.length_b   1.000
_cell.length_c   1.000
_cell.angle_alpha   90.00
_cell.angle_beta   90.00
_cell.angle_gamma   90.00
#
_symmetry.space_group_name_H-M   'P 1'
#
loop_
_entity.id
_entity.type
_entity.pdbx_description
1 polymer ?
#
loop_
_entity_poly.entity_id
_entity_poly.type
_entity_poly.pdbx_seq_one_letter_code
_entity_poly.pdbx_strand_id
1 'polypeptide(L)'
;LQPIVVGVVDQDRSAAELLQNPSLYSPGRKGTKYTYSLFAINVIDGIWQAAVVYFVTHLTFIGYECGMWTLGFYISTGMMLANAAHLTLETIPIVVIFVFFIFLHFGYFVLYGIAVQPVWIYDAPVDVPLDAMMTADFWLAMVITTVIAVLPR
;
A
#
# COMPACT_ATOMS: atom_id res chain seq x y z
N LEU A 1 6.92 -4.71 -6.04
CA LEU A 1 6.97 -4.21 -7.44
C LEU A 1 6.71 -2.71 -7.53
N GLN A 2 5.74 -2.16 -6.78
CA GLN A 2 5.39 -0.72 -6.84
C GLN A 2 6.60 0.24 -6.82
N PRO A 3 7.60 0.15 -5.91
CA PRO A 3 8.70 1.11 -5.88
C PRO A 3 9.63 1.02 -7.10
N ILE A 4 9.79 -0.18 -7.66
CA ILE A 4 10.60 -0.40 -8.88
C ILE A 4 9.92 0.28 -10.06
N VAL A 5 8.60 0.14 -10.18
CA VAL A 5 7.85 0.75 -11.28
C VAL A 5 7.91 2.27 -11.20
N VAL A 6 7.74 2.85 -10.01
CA VAL A 6 7.92 4.30 -9.79
C VAL A 6 9.33 4.71 -10.20
N GLY A 7 10.38 4.04 -9.69
CA GLY A 7 11.77 4.41 -10.00
C GLY A 7 12.19 4.28 -11.48
N VAL A 8 11.43 3.56 -12.31
CA VAL A 8 11.71 3.37 -13.74
C VAL A 8 10.82 4.24 -14.63
N VAL A 9 9.55 4.35 -14.29
CA VAL A 9 8.52 4.97 -15.15
C VAL A 9 8.31 6.45 -14.79
N ASP A 10 8.55 6.82 -13.53
CA ASP A 10 8.31 8.19 -13.09
C ASP A 10 9.32 9.17 -13.72
N GLN A 11 8.79 10.27 -14.24
CA GLN A 11 9.57 11.31 -14.90
C GLN A 11 9.00 12.68 -14.51
N ASP A 12 9.80 13.46 -13.77
CA ASP A 12 9.43 14.82 -13.36
C ASP A 12 9.05 15.70 -14.57
N ARG A 13 9.81 15.58 -15.67
CA ARG A 13 9.69 16.37 -16.91
C ARG A 13 10.17 15.57 -18.12
N SER A 14 9.76 16.00 -19.31
CA SER A 14 10.23 15.40 -20.56
C SER A 14 11.71 15.69 -20.80
N ALA A 15 12.39 14.78 -21.53
CA ALA A 15 13.79 14.97 -21.89
C ALA A 15 14.05 16.27 -22.66
N ALA A 16 13.12 16.67 -23.53
CA ALA A 16 13.23 17.91 -24.30
C ALA A 16 13.21 19.15 -23.40
N GLU A 17 12.36 19.16 -22.38
CA GLU A 17 12.25 20.28 -21.43
C GLU A 17 13.48 20.40 -20.53
N LEU A 18 14.02 19.26 -20.08
CA LEU A 18 15.25 19.23 -19.28
C LEU A 18 16.48 19.74 -20.06
N LEU A 19 16.56 19.44 -21.36
CA LEU A 19 17.63 19.95 -22.22
C LEU A 19 17.50 21.45 -22.50
N GLN A 20 16.27 21.97 -22.61
CA GLN A 20 16.01 23.40 -22.81
C GLN A 20 16.29 24.22 -21.54
N ASN A 21 16.10 23.64 -20.36
CA ASN A 21 16.26 24.32 -19.07
C ASN A 21 17.29 23.63 -18.16
N PRO A 22 18.60 23.76 -18.42
CA PRO A 22 19.65 23.10 -17.62
C PRO A 22 19.65 23.48 -16.12
N SER A 23 19.06 24.62 -15.75
CA SER A 23 18.93 25.06 -14.35
C SER A 23 18.13 24.06 -13.49
N LEU A 24 17.25 23.27 -14.10
CA LEU A 24 16.46 22.22 -13.43
C LEU A 24 17.32 21.09 -12.86
N TYR A 25 18.57 20.92 -13.31
CA TYR A 25 19.51 19.96 -12.74
C TYR A 25 20.16 20.42 -11.43
N SER A 26 20.01 21.69 -11.03
CA SER A 26 20.67 22.23 -9.84
C SER A 26 20.37 21.48 -8.54
N PRO A 27 19.12 21.05 -8.25
CA PRO A 27 18.81 20.30 -7.03
C PRO A 27 19.56 18.97 -6.93
N GLY A 28 19.75 18.28 -8.06
CA GLY A 28 20.51 17.03 -8.15
C GLY A 28 22.00 17.26 -7.86
N ARG A 29 22.60 18.29 -8.48
CA ARG A 29 24.00 18.68 -8.22
C ARG A 29 24.26 19.05 -6.76
N LYS A 30 23.27 19.68 -6.09
CA LYS A 30 23.35 20.07 -4.69
C LYS A 30 23.00 18.93 -3.72
N GLY A 31 22.62 17.75 -4.20
CA GLY A 31 22.23 16.61 -3.35
C GLY A 31 20.97 16.84 -2.52
N THR A 32 20.13 17.81 -2.90
CA THR A 32 18.97 18.22 -2.07
C THR A 32 17.79 17.27 -2.13
N LYS A 33 17.76 16.37 -3.13
CA LYS A 33 16.66 15.40 -3.35
C LYS A 33 16.80 14.13 -2.53
N TYR A 34 17.99 13.81 -2.04
CA TYR A 34 18.24 12.63 -1.21
C TYR A 34 19.15 13.01 -0.04
N THR A 35 18.53 13.24 1.11
CA THR A 35 19.22 13.66 2.34
C THR A 35 18.82 12.77 3.51
N TYR A 36 19.67 12.69 4.54
CA TYR A 36 19.34 11.95 5.76
C TYR A 36 18.11 12.50 6.49
N SER A 37 17.85 13.81 6.38
CA SER A 37 16.65 14.42 6.97
C SER A 37 15.39 13.95 6.26
N LEU A 38 15.39 13.93 4.90
CA LEU A 38 14.27 13.39 4.13
C LEU A 38 14.07 11.89 4.40
N PHE A 39 15.15 11.13 4.52
CA PHE A 39 15.09 9.73 4.92
C PHE A 39 14.42 9.57 6.30
N ALA A 40 14.85 10.33 7.30
CA ALA A 40 14.29 10.24 8.66
C ALA A 40 12.80 10.59 8.70
N ILE A 41 12.38 11.63 7.95
CA ILE A 41 10.97 12.00 7.80
C ILE A 41 10.16 10.84 7.20
N ASN A 42 10.65 10.22 6.12
CA ASN A 42 10.00 9.07 5.50
C ASN A 42 9.94 7.85 6.42
N VAL A 43 10.96 7.64 7.28
CA VAL A 43 10.94 6.56 8.28
C VAL A 43 9.86 6.81 9.34
N ILE A 44 9.75 8.05 9.85
CA ILE A 44 8.71 8.42 10.82
C ILE A 44 7.31 8.24 10.21
N ASP A 45 7.14 8.64 8.94
CA ASP A 45 5.89 8.44 8.22
C ASP A 45 5.56 6.95 8.05
N GLY A 46 6.55 6.10 7.74
CA GLY A 46 6.37 4.65 7.70
C GLY A 46 5.93 4.05 9.05
N ILE A 47 6.49 4.55 10.16
CA ILE A 47 6.08 4.15 11.51
C ILE A 47 4.63 4.58 11.77
N TRP A 48 4.25 5.79 11.37
CA TRP A 48 2.86 6.27 11.46
C TRP A 48 1.90 5.36 10.68
N GLN A 49 2.19 5.07 9.42
CA GLN A 49 1.35 4.21 8.58
C GLN A 49 1.20 2.81 9.19
N ALA A 50 2.29 2.22 9.67
CA ALA A 50 2.27 0.92 10.34
C ALA A 50 1.40 0.93 11.61
N ALA A 51 1.51 1.99 12.42
CA ALA A 51 0.69 2.16 13.61
C ALA A 51 -0.80 2.28 13.25
N VAL A 52 -1.16 3.11 12.26
CA VAL A 52 -2.55 3.27 11.82
C VAL A 52 -3.15 1.96 11.32
N VAL A 53 -2.44 1.25 10.42
CA VAL A 53 -2.89 -0.04 9.89
C VAL A 53 -3.14 -1.04 11.02
N TYR A 54 -2.22 -1.12 11.98
CA TYR A 54 -2.37 -2.01 13.13
C TYR A 54 -3.54 -1.61 14.03
N PHE A 55 -3.59 -0.37 14.49
CA PHE A 55 -4.59 0.07 15.47
C PHE A 55 -6.01 0.08 14.88
N VAL A 56 -6.21 0.49 13.63
CA VAL A 56 -7.54 0.42 13.01
C VAL A 56 -8.00 -1.03 12.89
N THR A 57 -7.11 -1.94 12.47
CA THR A 57 -7.44 -3.37 12.42
C THR A 57 -7.75 -3.92 13.81
N HIS A 58 -6.92 -3.61 14.81
CA HIS A 58 -7.12 -4.05 16.19
C HIS A 58 -8.46 -3.57 16.76
N LEU A 59 -8.78 -2.29 16.59
CA LEU A 59 -10.04 -1.68 17.04
C LEU A 59 -11.26 -2.32 16.38
N THR A 60 -11.15 -2.75 15.12
CA THR A 60 -12.22 -3.43 14.39
C THR A 60 -12.62 -4.75 15.04
N PHE A 61 -11.67 -5.45 15.66
CA PHE A 61 -11.89 -6.76 16.29
C PHE A 61 -11.99 -6.72 17.81
N ILE A 62 -12.11 -5.54 18.43
CA ILE A 62 -12.33 -5.46 19.88
C ILE A 62 -13.67 -6.13 20.24
N GLY A 63 -13.61 -7.13 21.12
CA GLY A 63 -14.79 -7.87 21.56
C GLY A 63 -15.22 -9.02 20.64
N TYR A 64 -14.47 -9.28 19.56
CA TYR A 64 -14.69 -10.39 18.64
C TYR A 64 -13.52 -11.37 18.65
N GLU A 65 -13.80 -12.66 18.46
CA GLU A 65 -12.73 -13.63 18.21
C GLU A 65 -12.21 -13.44 16.78
N CYS A 66 -10.91 -13.16 16.66
CA CYS A 66 -10.25 -12.96 15.36
C CYS A 66 -9.09 -13.94 15.22
N GLY A 67 -9.14 -14.76 14.16
CA GLY A 67 -8.05 -15.66 13.82
C GLY A 67 -6.83 -14.92 13.26
N MET A 68 -5.65 -15.51 13.41
CA MET A 68 -4.38 -14.95 12.91
C MET A 68 -4.44 -14.62 11.41
N TRP A 69 -5.07 -15.47 10.61
CA TRP A 69 -5.19 -15.29 9.16
C TRP A 69 -6.09 -14.11 8.78
N THR A 70 -7.22 -13.94 9.46
CA THR A 70 -8.15 -12.82 9.25
C THR A 70 -7.46 -11.50 9.62
N LEU A 71 -6.83 -11.45 10.80
CA LEU A 71 -6.06 -10.29 11.23
C LEU A 71 -4.94 -9.95 10.23
N GLY A 72 -4.19 -10.97 9.79
CA GLY A 72 -3.13 -10.84 8.82
C GLY A 72 -3.63 -10.30 7.47
N PHE A 73 -4.80 -10.76 7.00
CA PHE A 73 -5.40 -10.29 5.76
C PHE A 73 -5.83 -8.82 5.85
N TYR A 74 -6.43 -8.39 6.97
CA TYR A 74 -6.77 -6.98 7.20
C TYR A 74 -5.51 -6.10 7.21
N ILE A 75 -4.48 -6.48 7.98
CA ILE A 75 -3.22 -5.72 8.06
C ILE A 75 -2.53 -5.65 6.70
N SER A 76 -2.43 -6.79 5.99
CA SER A 76 -1.78 -6.86 4.67
C SER A 76 -2.50 -6.00 3.64
N THR A 77 -3.83 -6.05 3.61
CA THR A 77 -4.63 -5.24 2.67
C THR A 77 -4.56 -3.76 3.04
N GLY A 78 -4.69 -3.41 4.33
CA GLY A 78 -4.58 -2.03 4.79
C GLY A 78 -3.24 -1.41 4.45
N MET A 79 -2.14 -2.17 4.62
CA MET A 79 -0.80 -1.74 4.25
C MET A 79 -0.65 -1.56 2.73
N MET A 80 -1.19 -2.49 1.92
CA MET A 80 -1.17 -2.38 0.46
C MET A 80 -1.89 -1.11 -0.03
N LEU A 81 -3.08 -0.84 0.52
CA LEU A 81 -3.87 0.34 0.15
C LEU A 81 -3.23 1.64 0.62
N ALA A 82 -2.70 1.68 1.84
CA ALA A 82 -1.97 2.84 2.36
C ALA A 82 -0.76 3.16 1.48
N ASN A 83 0.04 2.15 1.10
CA ASN A 83 1.19 2.33 0.21
C ASN A 83 0.76 2.78 -1.20
N ALA A 84 -0.27 2.16 -1.77
CA ALA A 84 -0.80 2.57 -3.08
C ALA A 84 -1.29 4.02 -3.07
N ALA A 85 -2.02 4.43 -2.03
CA ALA A 85 -2.50 5.81 -1.88
C ALA A 85 -1.36 6.80 -1.68
N HIS A 86 -0.38 6.46 -0.84
CA HIS A 86 0.81 7.26 -0.60
C HIS A 86 1.57 7.57 -1.90
N LEU A 87 1.84 6.55 -2.70
CA LEU A 87 2.58 6.71 -3.96
C LEU A 87 1.76 7.43 -5.05
N THR A 88 0.43 7.28 -5.03
CA THR A 88 -0.46 7.96 -5.99
C THR A 88 -0.47 9.48 -5.81
N LEU A 89 -0.32 9.95 -4.56
CA LEU A 89 -0.24 11.40 -4.28
C LEU A 89 1.03 12.05 -4.83
N GLU A 90 2.09 11.26 -5.03
CA GLU A 90 3.37 11.79 -5.53
C GLU A 90 3.38 11.92 -7.06
N THR A 91 2.62 11.10 -7.78
CA THR A 91 2.79 10.91 -9.24
C THR A 91 1.48 10.65 -10.00
N ILE A 92 1.05 11.62 -10.81
CA ILE A 92 -0.21 11.54 -11.60
C ILE A 92 -0.23 10.42 -12.67
N PRO A 93 0.84 10.14 -13.45
CA PRO A 93 0.76 9.12 -14.51
C PRO A 93 0.75 7.67 -13.99
N ILE A 94 0.90 7.45 -12.68
CA ILE A 94 1.09 6.11 -12.09
C ILE A 94 -0.20 5.53 -11.49
N VAL A 95 -1.28 6.32 -11.42
CA VAL A 95 -2.60 5.89 -10.90
C VAL A 95 -3.07 4.56 -11.52
N VAL A 96 -2.95 4.41 -12.86
CA VAL A 96 -3.38 3.20 -13.58
C VAL A 96 -2.62 1.95 -13.10
N ILE A 97 -1.33 2.11 -12.81
CA ILE A 97 -0.45 1.05 -12.34
C ILE A 97 -0.85 0.65 -10.91
N PHE A 98 -1.24 1.60 -10.07
CA PHE A 98 -1.70 1.30 -8.71
C PHE A 98 -3.04 0.58 -8.70
N VAL A 99 -3.98 0.99 -9.55
CA VAL A 99 -5.24 0.26 -9.74
C VAL A 99 -4.97 -1.19 -10.13
N PHE A 100 -4.02 -1.44 -11.04
CA PHE A 100 -3.59 -2.79 -11.39
C PHE A 100 -3.04 -3.56 -10.18
N PHE A 101 -2.19 -2.95 -9.34
CA PHE A 101 -1.64 -3.61 -8.15
C PHE A 101 -2.71 -3.92 -7.09
N ILE A 102 -3.75 -3.09 -6.97
CA ILE A 102 -4.90 -3.37 -6.10
C ILE A 102 -5.62 -4.63 -6.58
N PHE A 103 -5.93 -4.74 -7.87
CA PHE A 103 -6.54 -5.95 -8.43
C PHE A 103 -5.64 -7.18 -8.28
N LEU A 104 -4.32 -7.01 -8.48
CA LEU A 104 -3.35 -8.09 -8.30
C LEU A 104 -3.31 -8.59 -6.85
N HIS A 105 -3.42 -7.70 -5.87
CA HIS A 105 -3.45 -8.06 -4.44
C HIS A 105 -4.65 -8.95 -4.11
N PHE A 106 -5.86 -8.51 -4.45
CA PHE A 106 -7.07 -9.30 -4.20
C PHE A 106 -7.09 -10.59 -5.02
N GLY A 107 -6.69 -10.52 -6.29
CA GLY A 107 -6.56 -11.69 -7.15
C GLY A 107 -5.58 -12.72 -6.60
N TYR A 108 -4.44 -12.27 -6.06
CA TYR A 108 -3.46 -13.16 -5.43
C TYR A 108 -4.06 -13.93 -4.25
N PHE A 109 -4.76 -13.26 -3.33
CA PHE A 109 -5.34 -13.94 -2.17
C PHE A 109 -6.44 -14.93 -2.54
N VAL A 110 -7.29 -14.59 -3.53
CA VAL A 110 -8.33 -15.51 -4.04
C VAL A 110 -7.70 -16.71 -4.74
N LEU A 111 -6.72 -16.49 -5.64
CA LEU A 111 -6.05 -17.56 -6.37
C LEU A 111 -5.23 -18.46 -5.44
N TYR A 112 -4.55 -17.88 -4.44
CA TYR A 112 -3.84 -18.62 -3.40
C TYR A 112 -4.80 -19.50 -2.61
N GLY A 113 -5.95 -18.93 -2.23
CA GLY A 113 -7.05 -19.64 -1.60
C GLY A 113 -7.41 -20.88 -2.41
N ILE A 114 -7.68 -20.77 -3.72
CA ILE A 114 -8.07 -21.90 -4.58
C ILE A 114 -6.93 -22.91 -4.79
N ALA A 115 -5.70 -22.43 -4.98
CA ALA A 115 -4.59 -23.28 -5.43
C ALA A 115 -3.94 -24.09 -4.30
N VAL A 116 -3.99 -23.62 -3.05
CA VAL A 116 -3.20 -24.16 -1.93
C VAL A 116 -4.06 -25.00 -0.96
N GLN A 117 -5.25 -25.44 -1.38
CA GLN A 117 -6.12 -26.26 -0.53
C GLN A 117 -5.79 -27.76 -0.68
N PRO A 118 -5.53 -28.48 0.43
CA PRO A 118 -5.55 -29.92 0.39
C PRO A 118 -6.98 -30.40 0.14
N VAL A 119 -7.17 -31.29 -0.84
CA VAL A 119 -8.49 -31.82 -1.25
C VAL A 119 -9.26 -32.50 -0.10
N TRP A 120 -8.54 -32.96 0.92
CA TRP A 120 -9.07 -33.77 2.02
C TRP A 120 -9.32 -33.02 3.33
N ILE A 121 -8.78 -31.80 3.51
CA ILE A 121 -8.93 -31.03 4.76
C ILE A 121 -9.09 -29.55 4.39
N TYR A 122 -10.18 -28.97 4.85
CA TYR A 122 -10.42 -27.54 4.77
C TYR A 122 -9.69 -26.88 5.95
N ASP A 123 -8.62 -26.13 5.67
CA ASP A 123 -7.78 -25.47 6.69
C ASP A 123 -7.55 -24.00 6.35
N ALA A 124 -7.43 -23.16 7.36
CA ALA A 124 -7.12 -21.75 7.16
C ALA A 124 -5.73 -21.60 6.50
N PRO A 125 -5.53 -20.68 5.55
CA PRO A 125 -6.30 -19.45 5.30
C PRO A 125 -7.39 -19.55 4.22
N VAL A 126 -7.85 -20.76 3.89
CA VAL A 126 -8.92 -20.94 2.90
C VAL A 126 -10.17 -20.11 3.25
N ASP A 127 -10.72 -19.45 2.23
CA ASP A 127 -11.87 -18.53 2.23
C ASP A 127 -11.80 -17.32 3.17
N VAL A 128 -10.81 -17.22 4.06
CA VAL A 128 -10.60 -16.04 4.93
C VAL A 128 -10.62 -14.72 4.14
N PRO A 129 -9.93 -14.58 2.99
CA PRO A 129 -10.02 -13.37 2.19
C PRO A 129 -11.43 -13.12 1.64
N LEU A 130 -12.14 -14.18 1.21
CA LEU A 130 -13.48 -14.07 0.65
C LEU A 130 -14.48 -13.66 1.74
N ASP A 131 -14.48 -14.34 2.88
CA ASP A 131 -15.33 -14.05 4.02
C ASP A 131 -15.13 -12.62 4.51
N ALA A 132 -13.87 -12.17 4.64
CA ALA A 132 -13.56 -10.79 5.02
C ALA A 132 -14.13 -9.79 4.01
N MET A 133 -13.90 -9.99 2.70
CA MET A 133 -14.39 -9.10 1.63
C MET A 133 -15.92 -9.06 1.51
N MET A 134 -16.63 -10.04 2.05
CA MET A 134 -18.10 -10.05 2.07
C MET A 134 -18.69 -9.19 3.20
N THR A 135 -17.87 -8.73 4.16
CA THR A 135 -18.33 -7.91 5.29
C THR A 135 -18.19 -6.41 5.02
N ALA A 136 -19.14 -5.62 5.52
CA ALA A 136 -19.04 -4.15 5.45
C ALA A 136 -17.93 -3.60 6.36
N ASP A 137 -17.68 -4.26 7.49
CA ASP A 137 -16.66 -3.87 8.48
C ASP A 137 -15.26 -3.88 7.87
N PHE A 138 -14.97 -4.87 7.01
CA PHE A 138 -13.71 -4.92 6.27
C PHE A 138 -13.52 -3.67 5.41
N TRP A 139 -14.48 -3.34 4.53
CA TRP A 139 -14.34 -2.20 3.62
C TRP A 139 -14.29 -0.87 4.37
N LEU A 140 -15.08 -0.74 5.44
CA LEU A 140 -15.04 0.45 6.31
C LEU A 140 -13.65 0.59 6.95
N ALA A 141 -13.10 -0.48 7.52
CA ALA A 141 -11.76 -0.49 8.09
C ALA A 141 -10.70 -0.10 7.05
N MET A 142 -10.76 -0.67 5.84
CA MET A 142 -9.82 -0.35 4.76
C MET A 142 -9.86 1.13 4.35
N VAL A 143 -11.06 1.71 4.25
CA VAL A 143 -11.23 3.15 3.94
C VAL A 143 -10.66 4.01 5.06
N ILE A 144 -11.02 3.74 6.32
CA ILE A 144 -10.54 4.48 7.50
C ILE A 144 -9.01 4.40 7.59
N THR A 145 -8.43 3.20 7.47
CA THR A 145 -6.99 2.98 7.46
C THR A 145 -6.32 3.79 6.37
N THR A 146 -6.81 3.73 5.13
CA THR A 146 -6.18 4.41 3.99
C THR A 146 -6.21 5.93 4.17
N VAL A 147 -7.33 6.50 4.61
CA VAL A 147 -7.46 7.95 4.83
C VAL A 147 -6.54 8.43 5.96
N ILE A 148 -6.57 7.76 7.12
CA ILE A 148 -5.79 8.19 8.28
C ILE A 148 -4.29 7.97 8.07
N ALA A 149 -3.90 6.88 7.38
CA ALA A 149 -2.50 6.58 7.13
C ALA A 149 -1.82 7.65 6.27
N VAL A 150 -2.56 8.27 5.36
CA VAL A 150 -2.05 9.25 4.40
C VAL A 150 -2.16 10.71 4.92
N LEU A 151 -2.99 10.97 5.93
CA LEU A 151 -3.35 12.32 6.37
C LEU A 151 -2.21 13.21 6.91
N PRO A 152 -1.23 12.73 7.69
CA PRO A 152 -0.23 13.63 8.30
C PRO A 152 0.80 14.19 7.32
N ARG A 153 0.73 13.77 6.05
CA ARG A 153 1.63 14.18 4.98
C ARG A 153 1.21 15.53 4.41
#